data_AF-A0A8X6NG54-F1
#
_entry.id   AF-A0A8X6NG54-F1
#
_cell.length_a   1.000
_cell.length_b   1.000
_cell.length_c   1.000
_cell.angle_alpha   90.00
_cell.angle_beta   90.00
_cell.angle_gamma   90.00
#
_symmetry.space_group_name_H-M   'P 1'
#
loop_
_entity.id
_entity.type
_entity.pdbx_description
1 polymer ?
#
loop_
_entity_poly.entity_id
_entity_poly.type
_entity_poly.pdbx_seq_one_letter_code
_entity_poly.pdbx_strand_id
1 'polypeptide(L)'
;LTKKTANLVYFRPYPHLGAYCVGLALGYILWKHHKWSLNKLTQTVGWMTSATSCLAVLFATYSWSRGNTADAVEGVIYAVLHRTAWAAGVAWVLFVCAVGHGGVLNKFLSWQLFTPLSRLCYSIYLLHFPILWIRISWRRSLVPFHHYDIITEFFGVLMITLVLSVFFHLAFEAPFLKLEQIWFPEKSKTTEVKKPLENAHTT
;
A
#
# COMPACT_ATOMS: atom_id res chain seq x y z
N LEU A 1 -20.70 11.73 -12.86
CA LEU A 1 -20.44 11.54 -11.40
C LEU A 1 -20.93 12.76 -10.62
N THR A 2 -22.04 12.63 -9.91
CA THR A 2 -22.69 13.72 -9.16
C THR A 2 -21.85 14.07 -7.93
N LYS A 3 -21.66 15.36 -7.61
CA LYS A 3 -20.82 15.86 -6.49
C LYS A 3 -21.09 15.18 -5.13
N LYS A 4 -22.30 14.63 -4.92
CA LYS A 4 -22.69 13.85 -3.73
C LYS A 4 -21.93 12.53 -3.58
N THR A 5 -21.70 11.79 -4.67
CA THR A 5 -21.06 10.47 -4.62
C THR A 5 -19.57 10.57 -4.32
N ALA A 6 -18.89 11.59 -4.86
CA ALA A 6 -17.48 11.85 -4.58
C ALA A 6 -17.25 12.13 -3.09
N ASN A 7 -18.09 12.95 -2.46
CA ASN A 7 -17.95 13.29 -1.04
C ASN A 7 -18.22 12.08 -0.12
N LEU A 8 -19.21 11.24 -0.45
CA LEU A 8 -19.55 10.06 0.35
C LEU A 8 -18.49 8.96 0.32
N VAL A 9 -17.80 8.78 -0.81
CA VAL A 9 -16.85 7.67 -1.02
C VAL A 9 -15.42 8.06 -0.66
N TYR A 10 -15.03 9.33 -0.83
CA TYR A 10 -13.65 9.79 -0.55
C TYR A 10 -13.44 10.30 0.88
N PHE A 11 -14.42 10.96 1.50
CA PHE A 11 -14.21 11.59 2.81
C PHE A 11 -14.66 10.74 3.99
N ARG A 12 -15.53 9.75 3.78
CA ARG A 12 -16.06 8.94 4.89
C ARG A 12 -15.15 7.73 5.16
N PRO A 13 -14.79 7.43 6.42
CA PRO A 13 -13.92 6.31 6.77
C PRO A 13 -14.62 4.94 6.68
N TYR A 14 -15.96 4.90 6.69
CA TYR A 14 -16.76 3.67 6.66
C TYR A 14 -16.39 2.69 5.52
N PRO A 15 -16.19 3.10 4.25
CA PRO A 15 -15.73 2.20 3.18
C PRO A 15 -14.34 1.60 3.38
N HIS A 16 -13.54 2.10 4.34
CA HIS A 16 -12.21 1.58 4.64
C HIS A 16 -12.20 0.58 5.81
N LEU A 17 -13.31 0.47 6.56
CA LEU A 17 -13.38 -0.34 7.77
C LEU A 17 -13.00 -1.81 7.50
N GLY A 18 -13.50 -2.40 6.41
CA GLY A 18 -13.20 -3.79 6.09
C GLY A 18 -11.71 -4.04 5.83
N ALA A 19 -10.99 -3.12 5.19
CA ALA A 19 -9.54 -3.24 5.00
C ALA A 19 -8.78 -3.13 6.33
N TYR A 20 -9.24 -2.25 7.24
CA TYR A 20 -8.67 -2.15 8.59
C TYR A 20 -8.91 -3.41 9.42
N CYS A 21 -10.11 -3.99 9.36
CA CYS A 21 -10.42 -5.25 10.04
C CYS A 21 -9.52 -6.40 9.55
N VAL A 22 -9.29 -6.50 8.23
CA VAL A 22 -8.37 -7.50 7.65
C VAL A 22 -6.95 -7.30 8.18
N GLY A 23 -6.45 -6.06 8.21
CA GLY A 23 -5.13 -5.75 8.75
C GLY A 23 -4.99 -6.05 10.24
N LEU A 24 -6.00 -5.70 11.05
CA LEU A 24 -6.04 -6.02 12.49
C LEU A 24 -6.08 -7.53 12.74
N ALA A 25 -6.91 -8.26 11.99
CA ALA A 25 -6.98 -9.71 12.10
C ALA A 25 -5.65 -10.36 11.73
N LEU A 26 -5.00 -9.91 10.66
CA LEU A 26 -3.66 -10.35 10.27
C LEU A 26 -2.65 -10.10 11.39
N GLY A 27 -2.61 -8.87 11.93
CA GLY A 27 -1.70 -8.51 13.01
C GLY A 27 -1.90 -9.37 14.26
N TYR A 28 -3.16 -9.65 14.61
CA TYR A 28 -3.50 -10.54 15.73
C TYR A 28 -3.02 -11.97 15.49
N ILE A 29 -3.18 -12.50 14.28
CA ILE A 29 -2.70 -13.84 13.90
C ILE A 29 -1.18 -13.93 13.99
N LEU A 30 -0.46 -12.92 13.49
CA LEU A 30 1.01 -12.86 13.59
C LEU A 30 1.48 -12.81 15.05
N TRP A 31 0.80 -12.01 15.88
CA TRP A 31 1.15 -11.89 17.29
C TRP A 31 1.00 -13.21 18.05
N LYS A 32 -0.06 -13.97 17.75
CA LYS A 32 -0.33 -15.26 18.41
C LYS A 32 0.53 -16.41 17.87
N HIS A 33 0.88 -16.41 16.58
CA HIS A 33 1.55 -17.52 15.92
C HIS A 33 2.80 -17.07 15.15
N HIS A 34 3.88 -16.81 15.88
CA HIS A 34 5.14 -16.31 15.31
C HIS A 34 5.88 -17.34 14.43
N LYS A 35 5.73 -18.65 14.69
CA LYS A 35 6.46 -19.72 13.97
C LYS A 35 5.51 -20.74 13.34
N TRP A 36 4.85 -20.36 12.27
CA TRP A 36 4.01 -21.30 11.50
C TRP A 36 4.84 -21.91 10.36
N SER A 37 4.87 -23.24 10.22
CA SER A 37 5.43 -23.87 9.01
C SER A 37 4.29 -24.06 8.00
N LEU A 38 4.34 -23.32 6.89
CA LEU A 38 3.35 -23.47 5.83
C LEU A 38 3.74 -24.63 4.91
N ASN A 39 2.76 -25.47 4.58
CA ASN A 39 2.96 -26.49 3.57
C ASN A 39 3.08 -25.86 2.17
N LYS A 40 3.89 -26.45 1.30
CA LYS A 40 4.14 -25.92 -0.06
C LYS A 40 2.85 -25.75 -0.86
N LEU A 41 1.89 -26.67 -0.69
CA LEU A 41 0.58 -26.62 -1.34
C LEU A 41 -0.24 -25.40 -0.87
N THR A 42 -0.32 -25.16 0.43
CA THR A 42 -1.03 -24.01 1.01
C THR A 42 -0.41 -22.71 0.53
N GLN A 43 0.92 -22.67 0.42
CA GLN A 43 1.63 -21.52 -0.09
C GLN A 43 1.29 -21.24 -1.56
N THR A 44 1.35 -22.23 -2.45
CA THR A 44 1.03 -22.05 -3.88
C THR A 44 -0.43 -21.67 -4.10
N VAL A 45 -1.37 -22.32 -3.39
CA VAL A 45 -2.79 -21.99 -3.47
C VAL A 45 -3.05 -20.57 -2.98
N GLY A 46 -2.38 -20.16 -1.90
CA GLY A 46 -2.49 -18.81 -1.39
C GLY A 46 -1.96 -17.74 -2.35
N TRP A 47 -0.81 -17.99 -3.00
CA TRP A 47 -0.29 -17.10 -4.05
C TRP A 47 -1.25 -16.97 -5.22
N MET A 48 -1.77 -18.10 -5.73
CA MET A 48 -2.72 -18.10 -6.84
C MET A 48 -4.03 -17.39 -6.47
N THR A 49 -4.55 -17.65 -5.28
CA THR A 49 -5.77 -17.00 -4.78
C THR A 49 -5.57 -15.50 -4.63
N SER A 50 -4.45 -15.06 -4.04
CA SER A 50 -4.12 -13.65 -3.87
C SER A 50 -3.91 -12.93 -5.21
N ALA A 51 -3.21 -13.56 -6.17
CA ALA A 51 -3.01 -12.96 -7.48
C ALA A 51 -4.34 -12.84 -8.23
N THR A 52 -5.16 -13.90 -8.17
CA THR A 52 -6.47 -13.92 -8.82
C THR A 52 -7.40 -12.88 -8.21
N SER A 53 -7.44 -12.73 -6.88
CA SER A 53 -8.29 -11.72 -6.24
C SER A 53 -7.88 -10.29 -6.61
N CYS A 54 -6.59 -9.97 -6.58
CA CYS A 54 -6.09 -8.65 -6.99
C CYS A 54 -6.36 -8.37 -8.47
N LEU A 55 -6.13 -9.34 -9.35
CA LEU A 55 -6.41 -9.19 -10.79
C LEU A 55 -7.91 -9.05 -11.07
N ALA A 56 -8.76 -9.83 -10.40
CA ALA A 56 -10.22 -9.73 -10.54
C ALA A 56 -10.71 -8.33 -10.16
N VAL A 57 -10.18 -7.74 -9.08
CA VAL A 57 -10.51 -6.37 -8.66
C VAL A 57 -10.12 -5.33 -9.71
N LEU A 58 -8.98 -5.51 -10.39
CA LEU A 58 -8.54 -4.60 -11.45
C LEU A 58 -9.41 -4.74 -12.71
N PHE A 59 -9.61 -5.96 -13.20
CA PHE A 59 -10.34 -6.23 -14.44
C PHE A 59 -11.85 -6.03 -14.33
N ALA A 60 -12.44 -6.13 -13.13
CA ALA A 60 -13.86 -5.87 -12.93
C ALA A 60 -14.29 -4.47 -13.43
N THR A 61 -13.40 -3.47 -13.37
CA THR A 61 -13.68 -2.11 -13.85
C THR A 61 -13.49 -1.92 -15.36
N TYR A 62 -12.87 -2.89 -16.04
CA TYR A 62 -12.55 -2.79 -17.46
C TYR A 62 -13.81 -2.72 -18.34
N SER A 63 -14.83 -3.52 -18.02
CA SER A 63 -16.12 -3.51 -18.72
C SER A 63 -16.81 -2.14 -18.64
N TRP A 64 -16.81 -1.53 -17.45
CA TRP A 64 -17.40 -0.22 -17.22
C TRP A 64 -16.63 0.92 -17.90
N SER A 65 -15.31 0.79 -17.99
CA SER A 65 -14.45 1.76 -18.67
C SER A 65 -14.66 1.82 -20.18
N ARG A 66 -15.26 0.79 -20.81
CA ARG A 66 -15.60 0.78 -22.25
C ARG A 66 -16.97 1.41 -22.56
N GLY A 67 -17.63 2.00 -21.56
CA GLY A 67 -18.91 2.67 -21.72
C GLY A 67 -20.13 1.79 -21.46
N ASN A 68 -19.94 0.55 -21.00
CA ASN A 68 -21.05 -0.28 -20.58
C ASN A 68 -21.56 0.19 -19.20
N THR A 69 -22.87 0.40 -19.07
CA THR A 69 -23.47 0.77 -17.79
C THR A 69 -23.46 -0.44 -16.86
N ALA A 70 -22.73 -0.34 -15.75
CA ALA A 70 -22.75 -1.34 -14.70
C ALA A 70 -24.19 -1.56 -14.21
N ASP A 71 -24.59 -2.82 -14.03
CA ASP A 71 -25.82 -3.10 -13.30
C ASP A 71 -25.68 -2.58 -11.84
N ALA A 72 -26.78 -2.11 -11.26
CA ALA A 72 -26.77 -1.48 -9.95
C ALA A 72 -26.24 -2.46 -8.87
N VAL A 73 -26.54 -3.75 -9.03
CA VAL A 73 -26.10 -4.81 -8.12
C VAL A 73 -24.58 -5.02 -8.23
N GLU A 74 -24.04 -5.13 -9.46
CA GLU A 74 -22.60 -5.28 -9.68
C GLU A 74 -21.81 -4.08 -9.14
N GLY A 75 -22.33 -2.86 -9.34
CA GLY A 75 -21.72 -1.63 -8.84
C GLY A 75 -21.62 -1.60 -7.31
N VAL A 76 -22.67 -2.03 -6.61
CA VAL A 76 -22.70 -2.08 -5.14
C VAL A 76 -21.77 -3.16 -4.61
N ILE A 77 -21.81 -4.38 -5.19
CA ILE A 77 -20.95 -5.49 -4.80
C ILE A 77 -19.48 -5.08 -4.93
N TYR A 78 -19.10 -4.52 -6.08
CA TYR A 78 -17.75 -4.03 -6.29
C TYR A 78 -17.39 -2.92 -5.30
N ALA A 79 -18.26 -1.92 -5.11
CA ALA A 79 -18.00 -0.80 -4.22
C ALA A 79 -17.68 -1.24 -2.78
N VAL A 80 -18.33 -2.30 -2.28
CA VAL A 80 -18.09 -2.83 -0.93
C VAL A 80 -16.90 -3.79 -0.88
N LEU A 81 -16.76 -4.70 -1.86
CA LEU A 81 -15.79 -5.79 -1.78
C LEU A 81 -14.41 -5.48 -2.35
N HIS A 82 -14.29 -4.54 -3.31
CA HIS A 82 -13.01 -4.35 -4.02
C HIS A 82 -11.85 -4.04 -3.06
N ARG A 83 -12.09 -3.19 -2.05
CA ARG A 83 -11.07 -2.79 -1.06
C ARG A 83 -10.71 -3.90 -0.11
N THR A 84 -11.71 -4.66 0.35
CA THR A 84 -11.49 -5.76 1.29
C THR A 84 -10.80 -6.94 0.61
N ALA A 85 -11.20 -7.28 -0.61
CA ALA A 85 -10.57 -8.30 -1.44
C ALA A 85 -9.11 -7.95 -1.76
N TRP A 86 -8.85 -6.69 -2.15
CA TRP A 86 -7.49 -6.19 -2.36
C TRP A 86 -6.65 -6.28 -1.07
N ALA A 87 -7.19 -5.78 0.05
CA ALA A 87 -6.52 -5.84 1.34
C ALA A 87 -6.24 -7.28 1.79
N ALA A 88 -7.15 -8.22 1.53
CA ALA A 88 -6.95 -9.64 1.84
C ALA A 88 -5.83 -10.28 1.00
N GLY A 89 -5.74 -9.95 -0.29
CA GLY A 89 -4.62 -10.36 -1.13
C GLY A 89 -3.29 -9.86 -0.59
N VAL A 90 -3.20 -8.55 -0.32
CA VAL A 90 -1.99 -7.96 0.28
C VAL A 90 -1.67 -8.56 1.66
N ALA A 91 -2.69 -8.80 2.48
CA ALA A 91 -2.54 -9.42 3.80
C ALA A 91 -1.92 -10.82 3.71
N TRP A 92 -2.31 -11.63 2.73
CA TRP A 92 -1.70 -12.93 2.49
C TRP A 92 -0.22 -12.82 2.13
N VAL A 93 0.14 -11.88 1.24
CA VAL A 93 1.54 -11.63 0.87
C VAL A 93 2.37 -11.24 2.10
N LEU A 94 1.87 -10.33 2.92
CA LEU A 94 2.52 -9.91 4.16
C LEU A 94 2.65 -11.05 5.16
N PHE A 95 1.61 -11.86 5.32
CA PHE A 95 1.61 -13.04 6.19
C PHE A 95 2.74 -14.00 5.82
N VAL A 96 2.83 -14.39 4.54
CA VAL A 96 3.84 -15.34 4.05
C VAL A 96 5.26 -14.76 4.21
N CYS A 97 5.43 -13.46 4.01
CA CYS A 97 6.71 -12.78 4.25
C CYS A 97 7.09 -12.79 5.73
N ALA A 98 6.16 -12.45 6.62
CA ALA A 98 6.40 -12.39 8.07
C ALA A 98 6.69 -13.77 8.69
N VAL A 99 6.07 -14.83 8.17
CA VAL A 99 6.29 -16.21 8.60
C VAL A 99 7.59 -16.79 7.98
N GLY A 100 8.34 -16.01 7.20
CA GLY A 100 9.65 -16.40 6.65
C GLY A 100 9.60 -17.31 5.42
N HIS A 101 8.41 -17.60 4.91
CA HIS A 101 8.21 -18.44 3.72
C HIS A 101 8.18 -17.62 2.42
N GLY A 102 8.33 -16.29 2.48
CA GLY A 102 8.24 -15.38 1.32
C GLY A 102 9.38 -15.47 0.30
N GLY A 103 10.46 -16.22 0.57
CA GLY A 103 11.55 -16.47 -0.37
C GLY A 103 12.09 -15.19 -1.03
N VAL A 104 11.88 -15.06 -2.35
CA VAL A 104 12.32 -13.92 -3.15
C VAL A 104 11.61 -12.62 -2.74
N LEU A 105 10.31 -12.65 -2.46
CA LEU A 105 9.58 -11.45 -2.04
C LEU A 105 10.06 -10.94 -0.68
N ASN A 106 10.40 -11.84 0.25
CA ASN A 106 10.96 -11.43 1.54
C ASN A 106 12.32 -10.75 1.36
N LYS A 107 13.18 -11.28 0.47
CA LYS A 107 14.47 -10.65 0.14
C LYS A 107 14.29 -9.28 -0.50
N PHE A 108 13.30 -9.14 -1.38
CA PHE A 108 12.96 -7.86 -2.00
C PHE A 108 12.46 -6.87 -0.95
N LEU A 109 11.44 -7.20 -0.15
CA LEU A 109 10.88 -6.30 0.87
C LEU A 109 11.88 -5.94 1.98
N SER A 110 12.81 -6.84 2.32
CA SER A 110 13.84 -6.59 3.32
C SER A 110 15.00 -5.71 2.80
N TRP A 111 14.93 -5.20 1.58
CA TRP A 111 16.00 -4.38 1.02
C TRP A 111 16.08 -3.03 1.73
N GLN A 112 17.29 -2.64 2.16
CA GLN A 112 17.57 -1.38 2.85
C GLN A 112 17.16 -0.12 2.06
N LEU A 113 16.95 -0.24 0.74
CA LEU A 113 16.43 0.86 -0.10
C LEU A 113 15.00 1.26 0.29
N PHE A 114 14.20 0.33 0.83
CA PHE A 114 12.82 0.62 1.26
C PHE A 114 12.75 1.48 2.52
N THR A 115 13.79 1.50 3.35
CA THR A 115 13.81 2.30 4.58
C THR A 115 13.74 3.81 4.31
N PRO A 116 14.65 4.42 3.50
CA PRO A 116 14.52 5.83 3.15
C PRO A 116 13.28 6.08 2.27
N LEU A 117 12.94 5.15 1.37
CA LEU A 117 11.77 5.31 0.51
C LEU A 117 10.46 5.41 1.32
N SER A 118 10.33 4.63 2.39
CA SER A 118 9.18 4.68 3.31
C SER A 118 9.01 6.05 3.96
N ARG A 119 10.11 6.71 4.35
CA ARG A 119 10.08 8.09 4.87
C ARG A 119 9.66 9.08 3.79
N LEU A 120 10.22 8.96 2.59
CA LEU A 120 9.83 9.80 1.46
C LEU A 120 8.35 9.64 1.09
N CYS A 121 7.77 8.43 1.22
CA CYS A 121 6.34 8.20 0.94
C CYS A 121 5.41 9.12 1.76
N TYR A 122 5.77 9.46 2.99
CA TYR A 122 5.01 10.40 3.80
C TYR A 122 5.01 11.81 3.18
N SER A 123 6.20 12.31 2.87
CA SER A 123 6.38 13.60 2.19
C SER A 123 5.70 13.64 0.81
N ILE A 124 5.77 12.54 0.04
CA ILE A 124 5.06 12.38 -1.24
C ILE A 124 3.55 12.49 -1.04
N TYR A 125 3.00 11.77 -0.07
CA TYR A 125 1.56 11.75 0.20
C TYR A 125 1.01 13.15 0.51
N LEU A 126 1.73 13.92 1.34
CA LEU A 126 1.33 15.29 1.68
C LEU A 126 1.34 16.23 0.48
N LEU A 127 2.34 16.13 -0.39
CA LEU A 127 2.48 17.03 -1.55
C LEU A 127 1.66 16.61 -2.75
N HIS A 128 1.31 15.33 -2.86
CA HIS A 128 0.60 14.79 -4.01
C HIS A 128 -0.75 15.48 -4.24
N PHE A 129 -1.55 15.67 -3.19
CA PHE A 129 -2.87 16.31 -3.29
C PHE A 129 -2.79 17.78 -3.73
N PRO A 130 -1.95 18.65 -3.10
CA PRO A 130 -1.73 20.02 -3.58
C PRO A 130 -1.29 20.09 -5.05
N ILE A 131 -0.34 19.24 -5.47
CA ILE A 131 0.15 19.21 -6.85
C ILE A 131 -0.97 18.84 -7.83
N LEU A 132 -1.77 17.81 -7.50
CA LEU A 132 -2.94 17.44 -8.30
C LEU A 132 -3.95 18.58 -8.39
N TRP A 133 -4.24 19.27 -7.29
CA TRP A 133 -5.15 20.42 -7.27
C TRP A 133 -4.68 21.54 -8.17
N ILE A 134 -3.42 21.96 -8.05
CA ILE A 134 -2.83 22.99 -8.91
C ILE A 134 -2.91 22.57 -10.37
N ARG A 135 -2.57 21.32 -10.68
CA ARG A 135 -2.60 20.78 -12.05
C ARG A 135 -4.01 20.79 -12.61
N ILE A 136 -5.03 20.43 -11.81
CA ILE A 136 -6.44 20.50 -12.23
C ILE A 136 -6.88 21.96 -12.44
N SER A 137 -6.51 22.88 -11.55
CA SER A 137 -6.86 24.30 -11.67
C SER A 137 -6.21 24.99 -12.88
N TRP A 138 -5.01 24.57 -13.25
CA TRP A 138 -4.30 25.07 -14.43
C TRP A 138 -4.85 24.49 -15.74
N ARG A 139 -5.54 23.36 -15.70
CA ARG A 139 -6.13 22.72 -16.88
C ARG A 139 -7.35 23.51 -17.35
N ARG A 140 -7.23 24.14 -18.52
CA ARG A 140 -8.31 24.88 -19.18
C ARG A 140 -8.98 24.12 -20.33
N SER A 141 -8.42 22.99 -20.76
CA SER A 141 -8.93 22.16 -21.86
C SER A 141 -9.25 20.73 -21.44
N LEU A 142 -10.21 20.12 -22.14
CA LEU A 142 -10.56 18.71 -21.99
C LEU A 142 -9.39 17.84 -22.46
N VAL A 143 -9.03 16.84 -21.65
CA VAL A 143 -7.96 15.88 -22.00
C VAL A 143 -8.59 14.80 -22.88
N PRO A 144 -8.08 14.58 -24.11
CA PRO A 144 -8.53 13.45 -24.91
C PRO A 144 -8.20 12.13 -24.20
N PHE A 145 -9.13 11.18 -24.20
CA PHE A 145 -8.97 9.86 -23.58
C PHE A 145 -8.08 8.95 -24.44
N HIS A 146 -6.80 9.31 -24.59
CA HIS A 146 -5.79 8.45 -25.18
C HIS A 146 -4.90 7.86 -24.08
N HIS A 147 -4.58 6.56 -24.21
CA HIS A 147 -3.71 5.88 -23.25
C HIS A 147 -2.34 6.57 -23.10
N TYR A 148 -1.79 7.08 -24.22
CA TYR A 148 -0.54 7.81 -24.22
C TYR A 148 -0.58 9.06 -23.33
N ASP A 149 -1.63 9.86 -23.43
CA ASP A 149 -1.77 11.09 -22.64
C ASP A 149 -1.93 10.77 -21.15
N ILE A 150 -2.74 9.75 -20.81
CA ILE A 150 -2.95 9.33 -19.41
C ILE A 150 -1.64 8.85 -18.78
N ILE A 151 -0.87 8.04 -19.50
CA ILE A 151 0.41 7.51 -19.02
C ILE A 151 1.42 8.64 -18.83
N THR A 152 1.56 9.51 -19.83
CA THR A 152 2.49 10.65 -19.78
C THR A 152 2.16 11.58 -18.61
N GLU A 153 0.88 11.86 -18.42
CA GLU A 153 0.38 12.69 -17.33
C GLU A 153 0.59 12.06 -15.95
N PHE A 154 0.43 10.73 -15.83
CA PHE A 154 0.71 10.01 -14.59
C PHE A 154 2.19 10.11 -14.22
N PHE A 155 3.09 9.80 -15.16
CA PHE A 155 4.53 9.89 -14.91
C PHE A 155 5.00 11.31 -14.68
N GLY A 156 4.42 12.30 -15.36
CA GLY A 156 4.73 13.72 -15.15
C GLY A 156 4.41 14.18 -13.73
N VAL A 157 3.19 13.91 -13.24
CA VAL A 157 2.80 14.24 -11.87
C VAL A 157 3.63 13.47 -10.84
N LEU A 158 3.90 12.18 -11.11
CA LEU A 158 4.73 11.35 -10.23
C LEU A 158 6.15 11.92 -10.10
N MET A 159 6.81 12.26 -11.21
CA MET A 159 8.16 12.82 -11.20
C MET A 159 8.23 14.16 -10.47
N ILE A 160 7.29 15.08 -10.75
CA ILE A 160 7.25 16.38 -10.06
C ILE A 160 7.05 16.19 -8.55
N THR A 161 6.13 15.30 -8.16
CA THR A 161 5.87 15.00 -6.74
C THR A 161 7.08 14.40 -6.06
N LEU A 162 7.80 13.48 -6.73
CA LEU A 162 8.99 12.83 -6.20
C LEU A 162 10.15 13.81 -6.00
N VAL A 163 10.37 14.72 -6.95
CA VAL A 163 11.42 15.73 -6.82
C VAL A 163 11.09 16.68 -5.67
N LEU A 164 9.86 17.19 -5.62
CA LEU A 164 9.45 18.12 -4.58
C LEU A 164 9.42 17.49 -3.19
N SER A 165 9.06 16.21 -3.08
CA SER A 165 9.04 15.49 -1.80
C SER A 165 10.43 15.31 -1.20
N VAL A 166 11.47 15.14 -2.02
CA VAL A 166 12.86 15.09 -1.55
C VAL A 166 13.25 16.42 -0.90
N PHE A 167 12.94 17.55 -1.56
CA PHE A 167 13.21 18.87 -1.00
C PHE A 167 12.43 19.11 0.30
N PHE A 168 11.15 18.74 0.34
CA PHE A 168 10.30 18.90 1.52
C PHE A 168 10.79 18.05 2.70
N HIS A 169 11.13 16.78 2.45
CA HIS A 169 11.69 15.88 3.45
C HIS A 169 13.01 16.44 4.03
N LEU A 170 13.90 16.97 3.19
CA LEU A 170 15.16 17.56 3.66
C LEU A 170 14.96 18.86 4.45
N ALA A 171 13.99 19.69 4.05
CA ALA A 171 13.74 21.00 4.68
C ALA A 171 12.99 20.91 6.01
N PHE A 172 12.04 19.97 6.14
CA PHE A 172 11.19 19.85 7.32
C PHE A 172 11.44 18.54 8.07
N GLU A 173 11.25 17.40 7.41
CA GLU A 173 11.27 16.09 8.10
C GLU A 173 12.63 15.79 8.74
N ALA A 174 13.73 16.04 8.03
CA ALA A 174 15.09 15.81 8.53
C ALA A 174 15.48 16.67 9.76
N PRO A 175 15.24 17.99 9.80
CA PRO A 175 15.51 18.78 10.99
C PRO A 175 14.58 18.44 12.15
N PHE A 176 13.30 18.15 11.91
CA PHE A 176 12.37 17.74 12.98
C PHE A 176 12.77 16.40 13.61
N LEU A 177 13.22 15.42 12.81
CA LEU A 177 13.76 14.14 13.33
C LEU A 177 15.00 14.36 14.21
N LYS A 178 15.90 15.26 13.83
CA LYS A 178 17.07 15.59 14.65
C LYS A 178 16.69 16.33 15.93
N LEU A 179 15.69 17.22 15.86
CA LEU A 179 15.19 17.94 17.02
C LEU A 179 14.51 16.99 18.01
N GLU A 180 13.71 16.04 17.53
CA GLU A 180 13.08 15.00 18.35
C GLU A 180 14.13 14.19 19.12
N GLN A 181 15.22 13.77 18.47
CA GLN A 181 16.30 13.04 19.13
C GLN A 181 17.01 13.84 20.23
N ILE A 182 17.05 15.17 20.10
CA ILE A 182 17.64 16.07 21.10
C ILE A 182 16.68 16.28 22.28
N TRP A 183 15.38 16.43 22.01
CA TRP A 183 14.35 16.66 23.03
C TRP A 183 13.96 15.40 23.78
N PHE A 184 13.89 14.28 23.08
CA PHE A 184 13.66 12.95 23.61
C PHE A 184 14.89 12.11 23.28
N PRO A 185 15.96 12.17 24.10
CA PRO A 185 17.06 11.24 23.99
C PRO A 185 16.52 9.83 24.27
N GLU A 186 16.11 9.15 23.21
CA GLU A 186 15.66 7.77 23.27
C GLU A 186 16.87 6.95 23.72
N LYS A 187 16.78 6.36 24.92
CA LYS A 187 17.74 5.34 25.37
C LYS A 187 17.76 4.26 24.30
N SER A 188 18.85 4.21 23.54
CA SER A 188 19.05 3.31 22.42
C SER A 188 18.58 1.91 22.78
N LYS A 189 17.57 1.39 22.06
CA LYS A 189 17.33 -0.06 21.99
C LYS A 189 18.45 -0.68 21.14
N THR A 190 19.61 -0.81 21.77
CA THR A 190 20.67 -1.71 21.36
C THR A 190 20.16 -3.13 21.65
N THR A 191 20.18 -4.00 20.63
CA THR A 191 20.16 -5.47 20.75
C THR A 191 18.80 -6.14 20.97
N GLU A 192 18.03 -6.44 19.91
CA GLU A 192 17.21 -7.68 19.91
C GLU A 192 16.75 -8.21 18.53
N VAL A 193 17.56 -8.10 17.47
CA VAL A 193 17.37 -8.93 16.25
C VAL A 193 18.68 -9.57 15.81
N LYS A 194 19.20 -10.46 16.67
CA LYS A 194 20.11 -11.55 16.30
C LYS A 194 20.06 -12.60 17.42
N LYS A 195 19.13 -13.55 17.33
CA LYS A 195 19.31 -14.88 17.91
C LYS A 195 19.55 -15.85 16.76
N PRO A 196 20.80 -16.23 16.45
CA PRO A 196 21.06 -17.49 15.78
C PRO A 196 20.64 -18.61 16.74
N LEU A 197 19.69 -19.44 16.31
CA LEU A 197 19.47 -20.76 16.87
C LEU A 197 20.65 -21.62 16.43
N GLU A 198 21.69 -21.71 17.25
CA GLU A 198 22.73 -22.73 17.10
C GLU A 198 23.18 -23.21 18.48
N ASN A 199 23.14 -24.53 18.65
CA ASN A 199 23.80 -25.34 19.68
C ASN A 199 23.03 -25.60 20.98
N ALA A 200 21.99 -26.43 20.86
CA ALA A 200 21.59 -27.35 21.93
C ALA A 200 21.08 -28.68 21.34
N HIS A 201 21.89 -29.32 20.49
CA HIS A 201 21.80 -30.75 20.19
C HIS A 201 23.13 -31.19 19.56
N THR A 202 24.04 -31.71 20.37
CA THR A 202 24.92 -32.84 20.07
C THR A 202 25.72 -33.15 21.32
N THR A 203 25.40 -34.33 21.89
CA THR A 203 26.32 -35.34 22.43
C THR A 203 27.36 -34.94 23.48
#